data_AF-A0A086D7H6-F1
#
_entry.id   AF-A0A086D7H6-F1
#
_cell.length_a   1.000
_cell.length_b   1.000
_cell.length_c   1.000
_cell.angle_alpha   90.00
_cell.angle_beta   90.00
_cell.angle_gamma   90.00
#
_symmetry.space_group_name_H-M   'P 1'
#
loop_
_entity.id
_entity.type
_entity.pdbx_description
1 polymer ?
#
loop_
_entity_poly.entity_id
_entity_poly.type
_entity_poly.pdbx_seq_one_letter_code
_entity_poly.pdbx_strand_id
1 'polypeptide(L)'
;MGARLAQAVRVTPKAASKWINGEARPSHAKKVALARWLGVREAWLDYGQGRMLRDDDEREAAYPRPPGNTLRVAEPSPARAAQTLSLIEAAVQAGELEDADLLLLEQLVQRLRRTGQNTAAPCDDLDPDA
;
A
#
# COMPACT_ATOMS: atom_id res chain seq x y z
N MET A 1 -9.29 -20.66 4.61
CA MET A 1 -8.79 -19.52 5.41
C MET A 1 -7.48 -19.81 6.17
N GLY A 2 -7.24 -21.02 6.69
CA GLY A 2 -5.99 -21.35 7.40
C GLY A 2 -4.68 -21.26 6.58
N ALA A 3 -4.74 -21.34 5.25
CA ALA A 3 -3.56 -21.29 4.37
C ALA A 3 -2.80 -19.95 4.41
N ARG A 4 -3.52 -18.82 4.48
CA ARG A 4 -2.90 -17.48 4.58
C ARG A 4 -2.22 -17.27 5.95
N LEU A 5 -2.87 -17.72 7.02
CA LEU A 5 -2.32 -17.69 8.37
C LEU A 5 -1.05 -18.57 8.48
N ALA A 6 -1.11 -19.75 7.87
CA ALA A 6 0.00 -20.69 7.80
C ALA A 6 1.22 -20.11 7.08
N GLN A 7 1.00 -19.46 5.94
CA GLN A 7 2.07 -18.80 5.19
C GLN A 7 2.67 -17.62 5.96
N ALA A 8 1.84 -16.81 6.61
CA ALA A 8 2.27 -15.65 7.37
C ALA A 8 3.12 -16.00 8.60
N VAL A 9 2.74 -17.06 9.33
CA VAL A 9 3.38 -17.46 10.59
C VAL A 9 4.37 -18.63 10.38
N ARG A 10 4.62 -19.02 9.12
CA ARG A 10 5.45 -20.18 8.72
C ARG A 10 5.09 -21.46 9.47
N VAL A 11 3.80 -21.74 9.59
CA VAL A 11 3.28 -22.99 10.17
C VAL A 11 2.55 -23.81 9.11
N THR A 12 2.30 -25.09 9.41
CA THR A 12 1.53 -25.92 8.49
C THR A 12 0.06 -25.47 8.45
N PRO A 13 -0.62 -25.58 7.29
CA PRO A 13 -2.04 -25.24 7.17
C PRO A 13 -2.90 -26.05 8.13
N LYS A 14 -2.51 -27.28 8.44
CA LYS A 14 -3.21 -28.13 9.43
C LYS A 14 -3.10 -27.57 10.85
N ALA A 15 -1.93 -27.05 11.25
CA ALA A 15 -1.76 -26.42 12.56
C ALA A 15 -2.53 -25.09 12.64
N ALA A 16 -2.51 -24.29 11.58
CA ALA A 16 -3.29 -23.06 11.49
C ALA A 16 -4.80 -23.33 11.58
N SER A 17 -5.31 -24.35 10.89
CA SER A 17 -6.72 -24.75 10.99
C SER A 17 -7.11 -25.15 12.40
N LYS A 18 -6.25 -25.89 13.12
CA LYS A 18 -6.50 -26.27 14.52
C LYS A 18 -6.59 -25.07 15.46
N TRP A 19 -5.85 -23.99 15.19
CA TRP A 19 -5.95 -22.77 16.00
C TRP A 19 -7.25 -22.01 15.73
N ILE A 20 -7.64 -21.90 14.46
CA ILE A 20 -8.89 -21.23 14.05
C ILE A 20 -10.11 -21.97 14.60
N ASN A 21 -10.07 -23.30 14.63
CA ASN A 21 -11.13 -24.14 15.16
C ASN A 21 -11.12 -24.24 16.70
N GLY A 22 -10.13 -23.65 17.38
CA GLY A 22 -9.99 -23.73 18.84
C GLY A 22 -9.52 -25.10 19.37
N GLU A 23 -9.16 -26.04 18.49
CA GLU A 23 -8.70 -27.39 18.84
C GLU A 23 -7.27 -27.41 19.45
N ALA A 24 -6.46 -26.37 19.19
CA ALA A 24 -5.11 -26.28 19.70
C ALA A 24 -4.72 -24.83 20.02
N ARG A 25 -3.93 -24.64 21.08
CA ARG A 25 -3.42 -23.32 21.49
C ARG A 25 -2.02 -23.07 20.89
N PRO A 26 -1.77 -21.93 20.24
CA PRO A 26 -0.44 -21.59 19.71
C PRO A 26 0.59 -21.38 20.83
N SER A 27 1.87 -21.66 20.56
CA SER A 27 2.96 -21.35 21.48
C SER A 27 3.19 -19.84 21.56
N HIS A 28 3.87 -19.36 22.62
CA HIS A 28 4.10 -17.93 22.84
C HIS A 28 4.80 -17.25 21.64
N ALA A 29 5.87 -17.85 21.09
CA ALA A 29 6.55 -17.32 19.90
C ALA A 29 5.62 -17.20 18.67
N LYS A 30 4.70 -18.15 18.49
CA LYS A 30 3.72 -18.15 17.40
C LYS A 30 2.60 -17.13 17.65
N LYS A 31 2.19 -16.93 18.90
CA LYS A 31 1.25 -15.87 19.31
C LYS A 31 1.81 -14.48 19.04
N VAL A 32 3.07 -14.22 19.37
CA VAL A 32 3.76 -12.95 19.06
C VAL A 32 3.74 -12.70 17.55
N ALA A 33 4.09 -13.72 16.75
CA ALA A 33 4.08 -13.61 15.29
C ALA A 33 2.67 -13.39 14.71
N LEU A 34 1.66 -14.06 15.26
CA LEU A 34 0.25 -13.85 14.92
C LEU A 34 -0.21 -12.42 15.24
N ALA A 35 0.08 -11.93 16.45
CA ALA A 35 -0.27 -10.59 16.90
C ALA A 35 0.35 -9.52 16.00
N ARG A 36 1.63 -9.67 15.65
CA ARG A 36 2.33 -8.79 14.71
C ARG A 36 1.74 -8.84 13.30
N TRP A 37 1.42 -10.02 12.79
CA TRP A 37 0.83 -10.16 11.44
C TRP A 37 -0.59 -9.59 11.37
N LEU A 38 -1.37 -9.73 12.44
CA LEU A 38 -2.74 -9.22 12.54
C LEU A 38 -2.82 -7.74 12.91
N GLY A 39 -1.72 -7.10 13.34
CA GLY A 39 -1.73 -5.72 13.85
C GLY A 39 -2.46 -5.57 15.20
N VAL A 40 -2.54 -6.66 15.97
CA VAL A 40 -3.26 -6.69 17.25
C VAL A 40 -2.30 -6.88 18.42
N ARG A 41 -2.77 -6.53 19.62
CA ARG A 41 -1.99 -6.70 20.86
C ARG A 41 -2.01 -8.16 21.31
N GLU A 42 -0.86 -8.64 21.80
CA GLU A 42 -0.74 -10.03 22.31
C GLU A 42 -1.70 -10.32 23.46
N ALA A 43 -1.85 -9.37 24.39
CA ALA A 43 -2.76 -9.49 25.52
C ALA A 43 -4.23 -9.62 25.09
N TRP A 44 -4.62 -8.93 24.01
CA TRP A 44 -5.94 -9.05 23.43
C TRP A 44 -6.12 -10.42 22.75
N LEU A 45 -5.10 -10.90 22.02
CA LEU A 45 -5.15 -12.21 21.37
C LEU A 45 -5.24 -13.39 22.37
N ASP A 46 -4.62 -13.26 23.55
CA ASP A 46 -4.53 -14.36 24.52
C ASP A 46 -5.70 -14.38 25.53
N TYR A 47 -6.18 -13.20 25.93
CA TYR A 47 -7.20 -13.04 26.98
C TYR A 47 -8.44 -12.25 26.56
N GLY A 48 -8.45 -11.65 25.36
CA GLY A 48 -9.56 -10.80 24.90
C GLY A 48 -9.76 -9.53 25.72
N GLN A 49 -8.77 -9.12 26.51
CA GLN A 49 -8.85 -7.97 27.41
C GLN A 49 -8.07 -6.77 26.88
N GLY A 50 -8.67 -5.58 27.05
CA GLY A 50 -8.09 -4.31 26.65
C GLY A 50 -8.32 -3.98 25.16
N ARG A 51 -7.53 -3.04 24.64
CA ARG A 51 -7.64 -2.58 23.24
C ARG A 51 -7.08 -3.63 22.29
N MET A 52 -7.78 -3.84 21.18
CA MET A 52 -7.47 -4.85 20.16
C MET A 52 -6.23 -4.47 19.36
N LEU A 53 -6.18 -3.22 18.92
CA LEU A 53 -5.08 -2.66 18.16
C LEU A 53 -3.90 -2.36 19.09
N ARG A 54 -2.71 -2.32 18.51
CA ARG A 54 -1.51 -1.82 19.20
C ARG A 54 -1.59 -0.30 19.21
N ASP A 55 -1.00 0.37 20.19
CA ASP A 55 -1.10 1.84 20.30
C ASP A 55 -0.58 2.57 19.05
N ASP A 56 0.44 2.02 18.37
CA ASP A 56 0.94 2.52 17.08
C ASP A 56 -0.08 2.33 15.93
N ASP A 57 -0.72 1.15 15.88
CA ASP A 57 -1.77 0.83 14.90
C ASP A 57 -3.08 1.60 15.17
N GLU A 58 -3.40 1.98 16.41
CA GLU A 58 -4.54 2.85 16.73
C GLU A 58 -4.34 4.27 16.21
N ARG A 59 -3.12 4.81 16.30
CA ARG A 59 -2.79 6.13 15.72
C ARG A 59 -2.85 6.11 14.20
N GLU A 60 -2.46 5.00 13.57
CA GLU A 60 -2.59 4.77 12.13
C GLU A 60 -4.05 4.57 11.70
N ALA A 61 -4.85 3.80 12.47
CA ALA A 61 -6.26 3.54 12.20
C ALA A 61 -7.18 4.75 12.47
N ALA A 62 -6.75 5.68 13.33
CA ALA A 62 -7.40 6.97 13.51
C ALA A 62 -7.31 7.84 12.24
N TYR A 63 -6.39 7.52 11.32
CA TYR A 63 -6.46 8.00 9.95
C TYR A 63 -7.45 7.13 9.16
N PRO A 64 -8.48 7.71 8.52
CA PRO A 64 -9.41 6.94 7.72
C PRO A 64 -8.66 6.32 6.55
N ARG A 65 -8.37 5.02 6.63
CA ARG A 65 -7.82 4.25 5.52
C ARG A 65 -8.91 4.13 4.45
N PRO A 66 -8.73 4.72 3.25
CA PRO A 66 -9.69 4.51 2.18
C PRO A 66 -9.74 3.02 1.82
N PRO A 67 -10.93 2.48 1.49
CA PRO A 67 -11.11 1.05 1.24
C PRO A 67 -10.15 0.56 0.16
N GLY A 68 -9.46 -0.54 0.45
CA GLY A 68 -8.29 -1.06 -0.25
C GLY A 68 -8.51 -1.61 -1.66
N ASN A 69 -9.47 -1.07 -2.43
CA ASN A 69 -9.67 -1.41 -3.83
C ASN A 69 -9.88 -0.21 -4.77
N THR A 70 -9.60 1.01 -4.31
CA THR A 70 -9.47 2.17 -5.20
C THR A 70 -8.03 2.68 -5.18
N LEU A 71 -7.09 1.85 -5.63
CA LEU A 71 -5.90 2.36 -6.31
C LEU A 71 -6.31 2.82 -7.73
N ARG A 72 -7.36 3.64 -7.82
CA ARG A 72 -7.31 4.69 -8.82
C ARG A 72 -6.20 5.58 -8.31
N VAL A 73 -5.09 5.61 -9.03
CA VAL A 73 -4.23 6.79 -9.03
C VAL A 73 -5.22 7.94 -9.18
N ALA A 74 -5.54 8.62 -8.09
CA ALA A 74 -6.42 9.78 -8.15
C ALA A 74 -5.73 10.67 -9.17
N GLU A 75 -6.39 10.92 -10.30
CA GLU A 75 -5.85 11.86 -11.26
C GLU A 75 -5.45 13.09 -10.46
N PRO A 76 -4.20 13.57 -10.59
CA PRO A 76 -3.76 14.70 -9.78
C PRO A 76 -4.79 15.78 -10.01
N SER A 77 -5.49 16.17 -8.94
CA SER A 77 -6.50 17.23 -9.04
C SER A 77 -5.86 18.39 -9.80
N PRO A 78 -6.54 19.00 -10.79
CA PRO A 78 -5.97 20.11 -11.55
C PRO A 78 -5.47 21.22 -10.61
N ALA A 79 -6.11 21.37 -9.46
CA ALA A 79 -5.66 22.26 -8.39
C ALA A 79 -4.28 21.88 -7.83
N ARG A 80 -3.99 20.59 -7.61
CA ARG A 80 -2.70 20.14 -7.09
C ARG A 80 -1.59 20.31 -8.13
N ALA A 81 -1.87 19.99 -9.40
CA ALA A 81 -0.91 20.20 -10.48
C ALA A 81 -0.56 21.69 -10.63
N ALA A 82 -1.56 22.57 -10.61
CA ALA A 82 -1.36 24.02 -10.67
C ALA A 82 -0.55 24.55 -9.48
N GLN A 83 -0.81 24.06 -8.27
CA GLN A 83 -0.04 24.41 -7.07
C GLN A 83 1.43 24.00 -7.20
N THR A 84 1.72 22.78 -7.65
CA THR A 84 3.11 22.33 -7.84
C THR A 84 3.85 23.18 -8.87
N LEU A 85 3.20 23.54 -9.99
CA LEU A 85 3.81 24.43 -10.99
C LEU A 85 4.10 25.82 -10.41
N SER A 86 3.18 26.37 -9.61
CA SER A 86 3.37 27.67 -8.95
C SER A 86 4.53 27.66 -7.95
N LEU A 87 4.76 26.56 -7.24
CA LEU A 87 5.93 26.40 -6.36
C LEU A 87 7.25 26.34 -7.14
N ILE A 88 7.27 25.62 -8.26
CA ILE A 88 8.45 25.57 -9.14
C ILE A 88 8.75 26.96 -9.70
N GLU A 89 7.72 27.68 -10.13
CA GLU A 89 7.84 29.06 -10.61
C GLU A 89 8.46 29.98 -9.56
N ALA A 90 7.97 29.93 -8.31
CA ALA A 90 8.52 30.69 -7.20
C ALA A 90 10.01 30.38 -6.95
N ALA A 91 10.41 29.10 -7.01
CA ALA A 91 11.81 28.69 -6.86
C ALA A 91 12.70 29.24 -7.98
N VAL A 92 12.20 29.30 -9.22
CA VAL A 92 12.90 29.93 -10.35
C VAL A 92 13.11 31.42 -10.09
N GLN A 93 12.08 32.13 -9.61
CA GLN A 93 12.18 33.58 -9.35
C GLN A 93 13.06 33.91 -8.14
N ALA A 94 13.13 33.01 -7.15
CA ALA A 94 14.05 33.13 -6.03
C ALA A 94 15.51 32.82 -6.42
N GLY A 95 15.74 32.20 -7.59
CA GLY A 95 17.06 31.75 -8.02
C GLY A 95 17.60 30.55 -7.24
N GLU A 96 16.71 29.81 -6.56
CA GLU A 96 17.06 28.65 -5.72
C GLU A 96 17.07 27.33 -6.50
N LEU A 97 16.83 27.37 -7.82
CA LEU A 97 16.78 26.17 -8.65
C LEU A 97 18.19 25.77 -9.12
N GLU A 98 18.68 24.64 -8.63
CA GLU A 98 20.03 24.15 -8.94
C GLU A 98 20.06 23.35 -10.26
N ASP A 99 21.26 23.15 -10.82
CA ASP A 99 21.46 22.33 -12.04
C ASP A 99 20.95 20.89 -11.85
N ALA A 100 21.07 20.34 -10.65
CA ALA A 100 20.53 19.03 -10.32
C ALA A 100 19.00 18.99 -10.42
N ASP A 101 18.32 20.05 -9.98
CA ASP A 101 16.85 20.15 -10.06
C ASP A 101 16.37 20.29 -11.51
N LEU A 102 17.11 21.04 -12.33
CA LEU A 102 16.86 21.16 -13.76
C LEU A 102 16.92 19.80 -14.46
N LEU A 103 17.92 18.98 -14.14
CA LEU A 103 18.05 17.63 -14.70
C LEU A 103 16.88 16.72 -14.28
N LEU A 104 16.40 16.83 -13.03
CA LEU A 104 15.25 16.05 -12.56
C LEU A 104 13.95 16.46 -13.26
N LEU A 105 13.76 17.76 -13.50
CA LEU A 105 12.62 18.27 -14.25
C LEU A 105 12.65 17.78 -15.71
N GLU A 106 13.81 17.78 -16.36
CA GLU A 106 13.96 17.24 -17.71
C GLU A 106 13.62 15.74 -17.75
N GLN A 107 14.14 14.96 -16.81
CA GLN A 107 13.84 13.53 -16.70
C GLN A 107 12.34 13.28 -16.47
N LEU A 108 11.68 14.11 -15.66
CA LEU A 108 10.25 14.03 -15.44
C LEU A 108 9.47 14.22 -16.75
N VAL A 109 9.84 15.23 -17.55
CA VAL A 109 9.22 15.49 -18.86
C VAL A 109 9.41 14.31 -19.81
N GLN A 110 10.63 13.76 -19.90
CA GLN A 110 10.91 12.61 -20.75
C GLN A 110 10.11 11.38 -20.33
N ARG A 111 9.99 11.14 -19.02
CA ARG A 111 9.19 10.04 -18.47
C ARG A 111 7.71 10.18 -18.81
N LEU A 112 7.13 11.36 -18.62
CA LEU A 112 5.72 11.62 -18.94
C LEU A 112 5.42 11.39 -20.42
N ARG A 113 6.32 11.82 -21.32
CA ARG A 113 6.20 11.54 -22.77
C ARG A 113 6.23 10.04 -23.06
N ARG A 114 7.14 9.29 -22.44
CA ARG A 114 7.23 7.82 -22.63
C ARG A 114 5.98 7.10 -22.15
N THR A 115 5.44 7.49 -20.99
CA THR A 115 4.20 6.91 -20.46
C THR A 115 3.01 7.18 -21.36
N GLY A 116 2.91 8.38 -21.95
CA GLY A 116 1.85 8.71 -22.92
C GLY A 116 1.91 7.90 -24.22
N GLN A 117 3.11 7.54 -24.69
CA GLN A 117 3.29 6.73 -25.90
C GLN A 117 2.95 5.25 -25.69
N ASN A 118 3.07 4.73 -24.46
CA ASN A 118 2.81 3.31 -24.16
C ASN A 118 1.32 2.99 -23.97
N THR A 119 0.44 3.99 -23.92
CA THR A 119 -1.02 3.83 -23.84
C THR A 119 -1.68 3.76 -25.22
N ALA A 120 -0.95 4.04 -26.30
CA ALA A 120 -1.45 4.04 -27.68
C ALA A 120 -1.12 2.74 -28.45
N ALA A 121 -1.36 1.57 -27.86
CA ALA A 121 -1.43 0.32 -28.62
C ALA A 121 -2.91 0.06 -28.99
N PRO A 122 -3.32 0.26 -30.26
CA PRO A 122 -4.63 -0.18 -30.71
C PRO A 122 -4.67 -1.72 -30.72
N CYS A 123 -5.70 -2.30 -30.12
CA CYS A 123 -6.15 -3.65 -30.43
C CYS A 123 -6.57 -3.68 -31.91
N ASP A 124 -5.60 -3.95 -32.78
CA ASP A 124 -5.84 -4.48 -34.12
C ASP A 124 -5.84 -6.00 -33.95
N ASP A 125 -7.03 -6.56 -33.72
CA ASP A 125 -7.31 -7.95 -34.02
C ASP A 125 -8.60 -7.95 -34.85
N LEU A 126 -8.38 -7.76 -36.15
CA LEU A 126 -9.16 -8.40 -37.19
C LEU A 126 -9.22 -9.90 -36.89
N ASP A 127 -10.42 -10.45 -36.78
CA ASP A 127 -10.67 -11.79 -37.33
C ASP A 127 -11.90 -11.74 -38.26
N PRO A 128 -11.70 -12.00 -39.57
CA PRO A 128 -12.77 -12.16 -40.56
C PRO A 128 -13.29 -13.61 -40.58
N ASP A 129 -14.60 -13.78 -40.45
CA ASP A 129 -15.38 -14.98 -40.82
C ASP A 129 -15.00 -16.31 -40.09
N ALA A 130 -15.77 -16.66 -39.06
CA ALA A 130 -15.95 -18.04 -38.58
C ALA A 130 -17.31 -18.22 -37.90
#